data_AF-A0A3A9JYY7-F1
#
_entry.id   AF-A0A3A9JYY7-F1
#
_cell.length_a   1.000
_cell.length_b   1.000
_cell.length_c   1.000
_cell.angle_alpha   90.00
_cell.angle_beta   90.00
_cell.angle_gamma   90.00
#
_symmetry.space_group_name_H-M   'P 1'
#
loop_
_entity.id
_entity.type
_entity.pdbx_description
1 polymer ?
#
loop_
_entity_poly.entity_id
_entity_poly.type
_entity_poly.pdbx_seq_one_letter_code
_entity_poly.pdbx_strand_id
1 'polypeptide(L)' 'MKFSKVIVTLVILLNVAFTTAVLYIFLKVGSEPSTLIGSWFAFTTGELWFLSGIKRKKVENDNQNNNESGET' A
#
# COMPACT_ATOMS: atom_id res chain seq x y z
N MET A 1 2.18 -7.60 -22.32
CA MET A 1 0.76 -7.19 -22.22
C MET A 1 0.56 -6.41 -20.93
N LYS A 2 -0.20 -5.32 -20.98
CA LYS A 2 -0.21 -4.18 -20.03
C LYS A 2 -0.35 -4.62 -18.56
N PHE A 3 0.63 -4.30 -17.71
CA PHE A 3 0.60 -4.47 -16.25
C PHE A 3 -0.68 -3.94 -15.59
N SER A 4 -1.36 -3.01 -16.26
CA SER A 4 -2.69 -2.50 -15.93
C SER A 4 -3.75 -3.59 -15.72
N LYS A 5 -3.80 -4.70 -16.48
CA LYS A 5 -4.86 -5.71 -16.26
C LYS A 5 -4.62 -6.57 -15.01
N VAL A 6 -3.37 -6.97 -14.76
CA VAL A 6 -3.04 -7.84 -13.61
C VAL A 6 -3.25 -7.12 -12.30
N ILE A 7 -2.75 -5.87 -12.19
CA ILE A 7 -2.98 -5.04 -11.00
C ILE A 7 -4.48 -4.79 -10.80
N VAL A 8 -5.21 -4.47 -11.87
CA VAL A 8 -6.66 -4.23 -11.78
C VAL A 8 -7.40 -5.49 -11.31
N THR A 9 -7.09 -6.67 -11.85
CA THR A 9 -7.67 -7.94 -11.41
C THR A 9 -7.32 -8.25 -9.96
N LEU A 10 -6.07 -8.02 -9.55
CA LEU A 10 -5.63 -8.22 -8.17
C LEU A 10 -6.40 -7.31 -7.19
N VAL A 11 -6.53 -6.02 -7.52
CA VAL A 11 -7.29 -5.05 -6.70
C VAL A 11 -8.76 -5.44 -6.57
N ILE A 12 -9.38 -5.91 -7.65
CA ILE A 12 -10.78 -6.38 -7.63
C ILE A 12 -10.91 -7.62 -6.75
N LEU A 13 -10.02 -8.62 -6.92
CA LEU A 13 -10.04 -9.86 -6.15
C LEU A 13 -9.84 -9.59 -4.65
N LEU A 14 -8.94 -8.66 -4.31
CA LEU A 14 -8.70 -8.24 -2.94
C LEU A 14 -9.93 -7.56 -2.32
N ASN A 15 -10.62 -6.67 -3.07
CA ASN A 15 -11.84 -6.02 -2.59
C ASN A 15 -12.97 -7.03 -2.34
N VAL A 16 -13.17 -7.97 -3.27
CA VAL A 16 -14.19 -9.03 -3.11
C VAL A 16 -13.88 -9.88 -1.87
N ALA A 17 -12.63 -10.29 -1.68
CA ALA A 17 -12.21 -11.05 -0.51
C ALA A 17 -12.43 -10.27 0.81
N PHE A 18 -12.13 -8.96 0.82
CA PHE A 18 -12.37 -8.10 1.97
C PHE A 18 -13.86 -8.02 2.32
N THR A 19 -14.73 -7.77 1.34
CA THR A 19 -16.17 -7.74 1.56
C THR A 19 -16.71 -9.08 2.04
N THR A 20 -16.29 -10.20 1.45
CA THR A 20 -16.72 -11.54 1.88
C THR A 20 -16.28 -11.84 3.31
N ALA A 21 -15.05 -11.47 3.68
CA ALA A 21 -14.52 -11.72 5.01
C ALA A 21 -15.20 -10.85 6.07
N VAL A 22 -15.50 -9.58 5.77
CA VAL A 22 -16.30 -8.70 6.66
C VAL A 22 -17.70 -9.27 6.86
N LEU A 23 -18.36 -9.69 5.78
CA LEU A 23 -19.70 -10.28 5.85
C LEU A 23 -19.71 -11.60 6.64
N TYR A 24 -18.70 -12.45 6.45
CA TYR A 24 -18.54 -13.72 7.17
C TYR A 24 -18.34 -13.49 8.68
N ILE A 25 -17.51 -12.52 9.06
CA ILE A 25 -17.29 -12.22 10.48
C ILE A 25 -18.53 -11.58 11.11
N PHE A 26 -19.20 -10.69 10.38
CA PHE A 26 -20.45 -10.08 10.84
C PHE A 26 -21.51 -11.14 11.15
N LEU A 27 -21.67 -12.13 10.26
CA LEU A 27 -22.57 -13.27 10.47
C LEU A 27 -22.17 -14.15 11.66
N LYS A 28 -20.88 -14.26 11.97
CA LYS A 28 -20.36 -15.21 12.95
C LYS A 28 -20.21 -14.63 14.37
N VAL A 29 -19.96 -13.33 14.49
CA VAL A 29 -19.58 -12.70 15.76
C VAL A 29 -20.62 -11.66 16.22
N GLY A 30 -21.40 -11.08 15.30
CA GLY A 30 -22.35 -10.00 15.62
C GLY A 30 -21.68 -8.71 16.12
N SER A 31 -20.36 -8.63 16.10
CA SER A 31 -19.53 -7.47 16.44
C SER A 31 -18.54 -7.19 15.33
N GLU A 32 -18.11 -5.94 15.22
CA GLU A 32 -17.34 -5.45 14.07
C GLU A 32 -15.92 -6.06 13.99
N PRO A 33 -15.46 -6.50 12.81
CA PRO A 33 -14.16 -7.14 12.63
C PRO A 33 -13.00 -6.13 12.55
N SER A 34 -12.61 -5.52 13.67
CA SER A 34 -11.53 -4.52 13.74
C SER A 34 -10.18 -5.05 13.22
N THR A 35 -9.87 -6.33 13.47
CA THR A 35 -8.62 -6.97 13.01
C THR A 35 -8.54 -7.04 11.49
N LEU A 36 -9.67 -7.31 10.82
CA LEU A 36 -9.73 -7.47 9.37
C LEU A 36 -9.58 -6.13 8.65
N ILE A 37 -10.19 -5.09 9.21
CA ILE A 37 -9.99 -3.68 8.83
C ILE A 37 -8.50 -3.34 8.96
N GLY A 38 -7.89 -3.64 10.11
CA GLY A 38 -6.48 -3.36 10.36
C GLY A 38 -5.54 -4.02 9.35
N SER A 39 -5.75 -5.29 9.04
CA SER A 39 -4.96 -6.02 8.03
C SER A 39 -5.10 -5.44 6.62
N TRP A 40 -6.31 -5.00 6.23
CA TRP A 40 -6.56 -4.37 4.93
C TRP A 40 -5.84 -3.03 4.77
N PHE A 41 -5.93 -2.19 5.80
CA PHE A 41 -5.24 -0.90 5.82
C PHE A 41 -3.72 -1.09 5.87
N ALA A 42 -3.21 -2.05 6.64
CA ALA A 42 -1.79 -2.38 6.68
C ALA A 42 -1.28 -2.86 5.31
N PHE A 43 -2.06 -3.67 4.59
CA PHE A 43 -1.70 -4.14 3.25
C PHE A 43 -1.64 -3.00 2.24
N THR A 44 -2.71 -2.21 2.11
CA THR A 44 -2.80 -1.11 1.13
C THR A 44 -1.89 0.06 1.45
N THR A 45 -1.62 0.33 2.73
CA THR A 45 -0.75 1.43 3.19
C THR A 45 0.72 1.01 3.25
N GLY A 46 1.02 -0.24 3.57
CA GLY A 46 2.38 -0.76 3.73
C GLY A 46 3.22 -0.69 2.45
N GLU A 47 2.64 -1.09 1.31
CA GLU A 47 3.34 -1.08 0.02
C GLU A 47 3.66 0.35 -0.46
N LEU A 48 2.77 1.32 -0.19
CA LEU A 48 2.97 2.72 -0.57
C LEU A 48 4.00 3.42 0.34
N TRP A 49 4.00 3.09 1.64
CA TRP A 49 4.94 3.62 2.61
C TRP A 49 6.37 3.16 2.31
N PHE A 50 6.54 1.90 1.91
CA PHE A 50 7.84 1.35 1.52
C PHE A 50 8.42 2.09 0.29
N LEU A 51 7.59 2.36 -0.72
CA LEU A 51 8.01 3.08 -1.93
C LEU A 51 8.33 4.56 -1.66
N SER A 52 7.57 5.21 -0.77
CA SER A 52 7.79 6.60 -0.36
C SER A 52 9.13 6.79 0.37
N GLY A 53 9.52 5.83 1.22
CA GLY A 53 10.82 5.85 1.91
C GLY A 53 12.02 5.80 0.95
N ILE A 54 11.93 5.00 -0.11
CA ILE A 54 12.98 4.90 -1.14
C ILE A 54 13.05 6.17 -1.99
N LYS A 55 11.89 6.75 -2.36
CA LYS A 55 11.83 8.03 -3.08
C LYS A 55 12.47 9.16 -2.26
N ARG A 56 12.20 9.21 -0.94
CA ARG A 56 12.77 10.23 -0.05
C ARG A 56 14.30 10.14 0.05
N LYS A 57 14.85 8.94 0.25
CA LYS A 57 16.30 8.74 0.27
C LYS A 57 16.98 9.14 -1.03
N LYS A 58 16.37 8.88 -2.18
CA LYS A 58 16.93 9.26 -3.49
C LYS A 58 16.98 10.77 -3.69
N VAL A 59 15.92 11.49 -3.30
CA VAL A 59 15.84 12.97 -3.42
C VAL A 59 16.84 13.68 -2.49
N GLU A 60 17.10 13.11 -1.30
CA GLU A 60 18.08 13.63 -0.35
C GLU A 60 19.52 13.48 -0.85
N ASN A 61 19.86 12.32 -1.44
CA ASN A 61 21.19 12.10 -2.04
C ASN A 61 21.42 12.98 -3.28
N ASP A 62 20.38 13.25 -4.08
CA ASP A 62 20.48 14.13 -5.25
C ASP A 62 20.77 15.58 -4.82
N ASN A 63 20.12 16.08 -3.77
CA ASN A 63 20.38 17.44 -3.27
C ASN A 63 21.80 17.63 -2.72
N GLN A 64 22.37 16.62 -2.05
CA GLN A 64 23.72 16.73 -1.50
C GLN A 64 24.79 16.84 -2.61
N ASN A 65 24.71 16.00 -3.65
CA ASN A 65 25.66 16.03 -4.77
C ASN A 65 25.59 17.35 -5.58
N ASN A 66 24.41 17.95 -5.71
CA ASN A 66 24.25 19.21 -6.42
C ASN A 66 24.83 20.42 -5.65
N ASN A 67 24.85 20.39 -4.32
CA ASN A 67 25.48 21.45 -3.53
C ASN A 67 27.02 21.35 -3.54
N GLU A 68 27.56 20.14 -3.59
CA GLU A 68 29.01 19.90 -3.69
C GLU A 68 29.59 20.30 -5.08
N SER A 69 28.74 20.37 -6.11
CA SER A 69 29.12 20.74 -7.48
C SER A 69 29.00 22.24 -7.77
N GLY A 70 28.40 23.02 -6.87
CA GLY A 70 28.19 24.47 -7.01
C GLY A 70 29.22 25.34 -6.28
N GLU A 71 30.15 24.73 -5.55
CA GLU A 71 31.18 25.42 -4.75
C GLU A 71 32.60 25.39 -5.36
N THR A 72 32.76 24.96 -6.62
CA THR A 72 34.04 25.05 -7.38
C THR A 72 34.00 26.08 -8.48
#